data_AF-A0A932Z3T6-F1
#
_entry.id   AF-A0A932Z3T6-F1
#
_cell.length_a   1.000
_cell.length_b   1.000
_cell.length_c   1.000
_cell.angle_alpha   90.00
_cell.angle_beta   90.00
_cell.angle_gamma   90.00
#
_symmetry.space_group_name_H-M   'P 1'
#
loop_
_entity.id
_entity.type
_entity.pdbx_description
1 polymer ?
#
loop_
_entity_poly.entity_id
_entity_poly.type
_entity_poly.pdbx_seq_one_letter_code
_entity_poly.pdbx_strand_id
1 'polypeptide(L)'
;MATQRRKVIPEEAVPEVGSRTVSIDEREYLISNDAMFTLYQRSKGEFSPYFLALRDEKKVLGCRCTRCRLVRVPPFLTHCPDCDFAPTELVEVGQVGVMNSTPPITYFATSLFQHMAPFGRGRVVLEGADTALSVNVYTTTGILVPGLVKKGTQVKVVFRDDRTGEATDIFCVPAAELSPAQVAKHGLQESEINWEAAVEPELPKRTREHVAIFNQAVREMEAIVQEMNRTERAKRDIAGWKRDIQVKAPGGQFALVIHDGDIRLERREVPSPDFVMVCEDPRVLASGLAYRGAITDAVILKKLWISKNAEFVTIFKLDRMARSLARAKKR
;
A
#
# COMPACT_ATOMS: atom_id res chain seq x y z
N MET A 1 -8.29 27.66 9.52
CA MET A 1 -7.02 27.02 9.13
C MET A 1 -7.00 26.99 7.61
N ALA A 2 -5.95 27.50 6.97
CA ALA A 2 -5.87 27.52 5.52
C ALA A 2 -5.79 26.07 5.01
N THR A 3 -6.85 25.60 4.37
CA THR A 3 -6.88 24.28 3.72
C THR A 3 -5.74 24.26 2.72
N GLN A 4 -4.72 23.45 2.98
CA GLN A 4 -3.59 23.28 2.07
C GLN A 4 -4.15 22.84 0.71
N ARG A 5 -4.12 23.73 -0.28
CA ARG A 5 -4.72 23.46 -1.59
C ARG A 5 -3.86 22.41 -2.30
N ARG A 6 -4.36 21.17 -2.38
CA ARG A 6 -3.71 20.08 -3.11
C ARG A 6 -3.57 20.46 -4.59
N LYS A 7 -2.37 20.36 -5.14
CA LYS A 7 -2.09 20.59 -6.57
C LYS A 7 -2.60 19.40 -7.41
N VAL A 8 -2.96 19.65 -8.66
CA VAL A 8 -3.38 18.60 -9.62
C VAL A 8 -2.25 17.59 -9.87
N ILE A 9 -1.01 18.09 -9.95
CA ILE A 9 0.19 17.26 -10.00
C ILE A 9 0.90 17.42 -8.64
N PRO A 10 1.08 16.33 -7.87
CA PRO A 10 1.85 16.35 -6.64
C PRO A 10 3.27 16.82 -6.89
N GLU A 11 3.86 17.55 -5.95
CA GLU A 11 5.19 18.15 -6.11
C GLU A 11 6.28 17.09 -6.26
N GLU A 12 6.14 15.98 -5.53
CA GLU A 12 6.99 14.80 -5.61
C GLU A 12 6.95 14.08 -6.97
N ALA A 13 5.95 14.37 -7.80
CA ALA A 13 5.83 13.84 -9.16
C ALA A 13 6.38 14.80 -10.23
N VAL A 14 6.76 16.02 -9.85
CA VAL A 14 7.35 17.01 -10.75
C VAL A 14 8.88 16.84 -10.71
N PRO A 15 9.52 16.40 -11.81
CA PRO A 15 10.97 16.29 -11.84
C PRO A 15 11.63 17.66 -11.77
N GLU A 16 12.80 17.74 -11.12
CA GLU A 16 13.63 18.94 -11.17
C GLU A 16 14.13 19.20 -12.60
N VAL A 17 14.24 20.49 -12.94
CA VAL A 17 14.86 20.93 -14.19
C VAL A 17 16.33 20.53 -14.16
N GLY A 18 16.80 19.83 -15.18
CA GLY A 18 18.20 19.49 -15.29
C GLY A 18 18.51 18.48 -16.38
N SER A 19 19.80 18.38 -16.65
CA SER A 19 20.37 17.35 -17.51
C SER A 19 21.41 16.57 -16.72
N ARG A 20 21.50 15.27 -16.95
CA ARG A 20 22.57 14.42 -16.45
C ARG A 20 23.27 13.73 -17.60
N THR A 21 24.59 13.62 -17.52
CA THR A 21 25.35 12.80 -18.44
C THR A 21 25.36 11.36 -17.95
N VAL A 22 25.15 10.41 -18.86
CA VAL A 22 25.23 8.98 -18.59
C VAL A 22 26.21 8.36 -19.58
N SER A 23 27.25 7.72 -19.07
CA SER A 23 28.23 6.98 -19.87
C SER A 23 27.74 5.55 -20.12
N ILE A 24 27.60 5.16 -21.40
CA ILE A 24 27.28 3.80 -21.83
C ILE A 24 28.24 3.43 -22.96
N ASP A 25 28.98 2.31 -22.82
CA ASP A 25 29.96 1.83 -23.80
C ASP A 25 30.95 2.91 -24.27
N GLU A 26 31.57 3.59 -23.30
CA GLU A 26 32.55 4.68 -23.51
C GLU A 26 31.99 5.90 -24.29
N ARG A 27 30.67 6.00 -24.42
CA ARG A 27 29.99 7.17 -25.01
C ARG A 27 29.20 7.92 -23.95
N GLU A 28 29.31 9.24 -23.98
CA GLU A 28 28.54 10.14 -23.13
C GLU A 28 27.19 10.47 -23.78
N TYR A 29 26.11 10.27 -23.04
CA TYR A 29 24.75 10.64 -23.45
C TYR A 29 24.20 11.69 -22.50
N LEU A 30 23.67 12.78 -23.04
CA LEU A 30 22.98 13.79 -22.26
C LEU A 30 21.50 13.43 -22.13
N ILE A 31 21.02 13.29 -20.90
CA ILE A 31 19.61 13.02 -20.59
C ILE A 31 19.05 14.25 -19.88
N SER A 32 18.05 14.89 -20.48
CA SER A 32 17.33 16.03 -19.89
C SER A 32 15.95 15.61 -19.41
N ASN A 33 15.49 16.23 -18.33
CA ASN A 33 14.09 16.18 -17.93
C ASN A 33 13.33 17.28 -18.66
N ASP A 34 12.33 16.91 -19.45
CA ASP A 34 11.39 17.84 -20.09
C ASP A 34 9.97 17.59 -19.57
N ALA A 35 9.15 18.63 -19.62
CA ALA A 35 7.77 18.58 -19.19
C ALA A 35 6.80 18.74 -20.36
N MET A 36 5.84 17.82 -20.46
CA MET A 36 4.67 17.95 -21.31
C MET A 36 3.43 17.81 -20.44
N PHE A 37 2.60 18.85 -20.39
CA PHE A 37 1.38 18.84 -19.58
C PHE A 37 0.14 19.01 -20.47
N THR A 38 -0.86 18.17 -20.24
CA THR A 38 -2.23 18.38 -20.73
C THR A 38 -3.16 18.40 -19.52
N LEU A 39 -3.62 19.60 -19.15
CA LEU A 39 -4.62 19.79 -18.10
C LEU A 39 -5.97 20.02 -18.77
N TYR A 40 -7.01 19.36 -18.27
CA TYR A 40 -8.36 19.53 -18.80
C TYR A 40 -9.37 19.58 -17.66
N GLN A 41 -10.25 20.58 -17.74
CA GLN A 41 -11.42 20.72 -16.89
C GLN A 41 -12.60 20.08 -17.61
N ARG A 42 -13.34 19.21 -16.90
CA ARG A 42 -14.56 18.60 -17.41
C ARG A 42 -15.61 18.53 -16.32
N SER A 43 -16.87 18.65 -16.71
CA SER A 43 -17.98 18.27 -15.83
C SER A 43 -17.93 16.75 -15.59
N LYS A 44 -18.40 16.30 -14.42
CA LYS A 44 -18.72 14.87 -14.19
C LYS A 44 -20.07 14.49 -14.85
N GLY A 45 -20.76 15.45 -15.47
CA GLY A 45 -21.99 15.24 -16.22
C GLY A 45 -23.08 14.60 -15.37
N GLU A 46 -23.75 13.61 -15.95
CA GLU A 46 -24.80 12.79 -15.33
C GLU A 46 -24.31 12.00 -14.11
N PHE A 47 -22.99 11.84 -13.93
CA PHE A 47 -22.41 11.21 -12.74
C PHE A 47 -22.21 12.17 -11.56
N SER A 48 -22.45 13.47 -11.75
CA SER A 48 -22.27 14.46 -10.67
C SER A 48 -23.01 14.07 -9.37
N PRO A 49 -24.27 13.61 -9.40
CA PRO A 49 -24.95 13.15 -8.18
C PRO A 49 -24.22 12.02 -7.44
N TYR A 50 -23.62 11.07 -8.16
CA TYR A 50 -22.84 9.98 -7.53
C TYR A 50 -21.61 10.51 -6.80
N PHE A 51 -20.83 11.37 -7.45
CA PHE A 51 -19.61 11.91 -6.83
C PHE A 51 -19.91 12.92 -5.71
N LEU A 52 -20.98 13.70 -5.83
CA LEU A 52 -21.46 14.57 -4.74
C LEU A 52 -21.91 13.73 -3.53
N ALA A 53 -22.66 12.65 -3.76
CA ALA A 53 -23.09 11.76 -2.69
C ALA A 53 -21.91 11.07 -1.98
N LEU A 54 -20.87 10.66 -2.71
CA LEU A 54 -19.63 10.16 -2.10
C LEU A 54 -18.92 11.22 -1.26
N ARG A 55 -18.74 12.43 -1.81
CA ARG A 55 -17.98 13.52 -1.20
C ARG A 55 -18.69 14.13 0.00
N ASP A 56 -19.97 14.44 -0.13
CA ASP A 56 -20.72 15.26 0.82
C ASP A 56 -21.54 14.41 1.78
N GLU A 57 -22.14 13.33 1.28
CA GLU A 57 -23.13 12.55 2.04
C GLU A 57 -22.60 11.21 2.56
N LYS A 58 -21.42 10.78 2.11
CA LYS A 58 -20.86 9.44 2.40
C LYS A 58 -21.81 8.32 1.99
N LYS A 59 -22.46 8.48 0.83
CA LYS A 59 -23.39 7.51 0.26
C LYS A 59 -22.81 6.91 -1.01
N VAL A 60 -23.09 5.63 -1.23
CA VAL A 60 -22.80 4.97 -2.51
C VAL A 60 -24.10 4.87 -3.28
N LEU A 61 -24.21 5.60 -4.40
CA LEU A 61 -25.38 5.54 -5.26
C LEU A 61 -25.19 4.52 -6.38
N GLY A 62 -26.32 3.96 -6.83
CA GLY A 62 -26.46 3.22 -8.07
C GLY A 62 -27.64 3.75 -8.88
N CYS A 63 -27.85 3.21 -10.08
CA CYS A 63 -29.02 3.51 -10.90
C CYS A 63 -29.87 2.25 -11.12
N ARG A 64 -31.16 2.33 -10.76
CA ARG A 64 -32.14 1.25 -10.90
C ARG A 64 -32.98 1.46 -12.15
N CYS A 65 -33.01 0.50 -13.06
CA CYS A 65 -33.88 0.57 -14.24
C CYS A 65 -35.37 0.52 -13.84
N THR A 66 -36.20 1.39 -14.41
CA THR A 66 -37.66 1.40 -14.17
C THR A 66 -38.36 0.17 -14.73
N ARG A 67 -37.77 -0.51 -15.73
CA ARG A 67 -38.32 -1.70 -16.40
C ARG A 67 -37.80 -3.01 -15.83
N CYS A 68 -36.50 -3.28 -15.93
CA CYS A 68 -35.92 -4.56 -15.47
C CYS A 68 -35.49 -4.57 -14.00
N ARG A 69 -35.60 -3.45 -13.30
CA ARG A 69 -35.23 -3.28 -11.88
C ARG A 69 -33.76 -3.51 -11.51
N LEU A 70 -32.90 -3.83 -12.48
CA LEU A 70 -31.47 -4.03 -12.25
C LEU A 70 -30.81 -2.73 -11.72
N VAL A 71 -30.02 -2.85 -10.65
CA VAL A 71 -29.30 -1.78 -9.95
C VAL A 71 -27.82 -1.82 -10.30
N ARG A 72 -27.33 -0.79 -11.00
CA ARG A 72 -25.93 -0.67 -11.42
C ARG A 72 -25.13 0.27 -10.52
N VAL A 73 -23.92 -0.14 -10.13
CA VAL A 73 -23.01 0.61 -9.26
C VAL A 73 -21.58 0.52 -9.83
N PRO A 74 -20.92 1.65 -10.14
CA PRO A 74 -21.47 3.01 -10.13
C PRO A 74 -22.61 3.16 -11.16
N PRO A 75 -23.47 4.18 -11.05
CA PRO A 75 -24.51 4.43 -12.03
C PRO A 75 -23.86 4.78 -13.37
N PHE A 76 -24.00 3.98 -14.43
CA PHE A 76 -23.30 4.23 -15.69
C PHE A 76 -24.00 5.25 -16.59
N LEU A 77 -25.33 5.39 -16.47
CA LEU A 77 -26.19 6.20 -17.34
C LEU A 77 -27.49 6.54 -16.62
N THR A 78 -28.20 7.55 -17.11
CA THR A 78 -29.58 7.88 -16.74
C THR A 78 -30.62 6.95 -17.40
N HIS A 79 -30.18 6.02 -18.26
CA HIS A 79 -31.03 5.11 -19.02
C HIS A 79 -30.40 3.72 -19.14
N CYS A 80 -31.23 2.68 -19.17
CA CYS A 80 -30.79 1.29 -19.18
C CYS A 80 -30.45 0.80 -20.61
N PRO A 81 -29.22 0.32 -20.88
CA PRO A 81 -28.83 -0.12 -22.22
C PRO A 81 -29.54 -1.41 -22.67
N ASP A 82 -30.02 -2.24 -21.74
CA ASP A 82 -30.66 -3.52 -22.08
C ASP A 82 -32.19 -3.40 -22.18
N CYS A 83 -32.76 -2.20 -21.94
CA CYS A 83 -34.20 -2.00 -21.84
C CYS A 83 -34.68 -0.90 -22.78
N ASP A 84 -34.12 -0.83 -23.98
CA ASP A 84 -34.45 0.19 -24.97
C ASP A 84 -34.36 1.61 -24.38
N PHE A 85 -33.25 1.87 -23.68
CA PHE A 85 -32.99 3.13 -22.98
C PHE A 85 -34.11 3.57 -22.04
N ALA A 86 -34.80 2.65 -21.35
CA ALA A 86 -35.73 3.01 -20.29
C ALA A 86 -35.05 3.85 -19.19
N PRO A 87 -35.71 4.87 -18.63
CA PRO A 87 -35.14 5.71 -17.56
C PRO A 87 -34.69 4.90 -16.34
N THR A 88 -33.65 5.39 -15.66
CA THR A 88 -33.18 4.86 -14.38
C THR A 88 -33.45 5.85 -13.25
N GLU A 89 -33.62 5.30 -12.05
CA GLU A 89 -33.77 6.07 -10.80
C GLU A 89 -32.48 5.94 -9.99
N LEU A 90 -31.97 7.04 -9.44
CA LEU A 90 -30.87 7.00 -8.48
C LEU A 90 -31.35 6.36 -7.18
N VAL A 91 -30.62 5.36 -6.71
CA VAL A 91 -30.89 4.65 -5.46
C VAL A 91 -29.62 4.54 -4.65
N GLU A 92 -29.71 4.65 -3.34
CA GLU A 92 -28.60 4.34 -2.45
C GLU A 92 -28.47 2.82 -2.27
N VAL A 93 -27.23 2.33 -2.31
CA VAL A 93 -26.91 0.93 -2.01
C VAL A 93 -26.19 0.80 -0.68
N GLY A 94 -26.18 -0.41 -0.12
CA GLY A 94 -25.47 -0.70 1.12
C GLY A 94 -23.97 -0.46 1.00
N GLN A 95 -23.32 -0.24 2.14
CA GLN A 95 -21.87 -0.02 2.21
C GLN A 95 -21.10 -1.30 2.56
N VAL A 96 -21.80 -2.42 2.69
CA VAL A 96 -21.23 -3.75 2.88
C VAL A 96 -21.47 -4.53 1.61
N GLY A 97 -20.51 -5.37 1.24
CA GLY A 97 -20.62 -6.19 0.05
C GLY A 97 -19.66 -7.36 0.04
N VAL A 98 -19.70 -8.10 -1.06
CA VAL A 98 -18.91 -9.31 -1.24
C VAL A 98 -17.99 -9.17 -2.45
N MET A 99 -16.74 -9.56 -2.28
CA MET A 99 -15.74 -9.58 -3.35
C MET A 99 -16.13 -10.58 -4.44
N ASN A 100 -16.38 -10.08 -5.66
CA ASN A 100 -16.75 -10.90 -6.82
C ASN A 100 -15.57 -11.74 -7.33
N SER A 101 -14.34 -11.25 -7.13
CA SER A 101 -13.10 -11.93 -7.51
C SER A 101 -12.01 -11.67 -6.48
N THR A 102 -11.02 -12.57 -6.38
CA THR A 102 -9.79 -12.30 -5.63
C THR A 102 -9.06 -11.10 -6.25
N PRO A 103 -8.83 -10.01 -5.49
CA PRO A 103 -8.21 -8.81 -6.04
C PRO A 103 -6.72 -9.05 -6.33
N PRO A 104 -6.22 -8.75 -7.54
CA PRO A 104 -4.78 -8.67 -7.76
C PRO A 104 -4.20 -7.52 -6.92
N ILE A 105 -3.05 -7.76 -6.30
CA ILE A 105 -2.36 -6.80 -5.44
C ILE A 105 -1.26 -6.11 -6.25
N THR A 106 -1.24 -4.78 -6.17
CA THR A 106 -0.17 -3.97 -6.76
C THR A 106 0.83 -3.60 -5.67
N TYR A 107 1.99 -4.25 -5.71
CA TYR A 107 3.14 -3.96 -4.86
C TYR A 107 4.05 -2.88 -5.47
N PHE A 108 4.27 -2.97 -6.79
CA PHE A 108 5.10 -2.04 -7.54
C PHE A 108 4.20 -1.15 -8.38
N ALA A 109 3.92 0.05 -7.87
CA ALA A 109 3.17 1.07 -8.58
C ALA A 109 4.10 2.04 -9.30
N THR A 110 3.59 2.72 -10.33
CA THR A 110 4.28 3.85 -10.93
C THR A 110 4.38 5.00 -9.94
N SER A 111 5.28 5.96 -10.18
CA SER A 111 5.51 7.12 -9.28
C SER A 111 4.23 7.81 -8.83
N LEU A 112 3.26 7.98 -9.75
CA LEU A 112 1.97 8.62 -9.48
C LEU A 112 1.14 7.91 -8.40
N PHE A 113 1.26 6.59 -8.27
CA PHE A 113 0.45 5.77 -7.36
C PHE A 113 1.30 5.08 -6.27
N GLN A 114 2.58 5.42 -6.17
CA GLN A 114 3.51 4.75 -5.25
C GLN A 114 3.07 4.87 -3.79
N HIS A 115 2.53 6.02 -3.40
CA HIS A 115 2.01 6.27 -2.05
C HIS A 115 0.79 5.42 -1.69
N MET A 116 0.10 4.84 -2.67
CA MET A 116 -1.05 3.97 -2.45
C MET A 116 -0.65 2.51 -2.24
N ALA A 117 0.58 2.14 -2.62
CA ALA A 117 1.03 0.75 -2.61
C ALA A 117 1.47 0.28 -1.22
N PRO A 118 1.17 -0.98 -0.86
CA PRO A 118 0.41 -1.95 -1.64
C PRO A 118 -1.11 -1.83 -1.45
N PHE A 119 -1.83 -2.04 -2.55
CA PHE A 119 -3.30 -2.05 -2.59
C PHE A 119 -3.83 -3.14 -3.52
N GLY A 120 -5.01 -3.69 -3.17
CA GLY A 120 -5.74 -4.64 -4.00
C GLY A 120 -6.66 -3.90 -4.96
N ARG A 121 -6.79 -4.38 -6.19
CA ARG A 121 -7.77 -3.86 -7.17
C ARG A 121 -8.99 -4.77 -7.20
N GLY A 122 -10.00 -4.39 -6.42
CA GLY A 122 -11.17 -5.18 -6.14
C GLY A 122 -12.38 -4.88 -7.02
N ARG A 123 -13.29 -5.85 -7.09
CA ARG A 123 -14.66 -5.69 -7.60
C ARG A 123 -15.62 -6.21 -6.55
N VAL A 124 -16.40 -5.33 -5.94
CA VAL A 124 -17.33 -5.65 -4.84
C VAL A 124 -18.77 -5.51 -5.31
N VAL A 125 -19.59 -6.53 -5.05
CA VAL A 125 -21.05 -6.43 -5.21
C VAL A 125 -21.61 -6.00 -3.85
N LEU A 126 -22.13 -4.78 -3.78
CA LEU A 126 -22.69 -4.20 -2.56
C LEU A 126 -24.11 -4.71 -2.33
N GLU A 127 -24.54 -4.70 -1.07
CA GLU A 127 -25.92 -5.02 -0.71
C GLU A 127 -26.90 -4.08 -1.46
N GLY A 128 -27.87 -4.67 -2.15
CA GLY A 128 -28.82 -3.93 -3.00
C GLY A 128 -28.30 -3.56 -4.40
N ALA A 129 -27.10 -4.00 -4.80
CA ALA A 129 -26.56 -3.83 -6.15
C ALA A 129 -26.53 -5.16 -6.93
N ASP A 130 -26.73 -5.09 -8.24
CA ASP A 130 -26.62 -6.24 -9.15
C ASP A 130 -25.29 -6.29 -9.92
N THR A 131 -24.50 -5.21 -9.87
CA THR A 131 -23.20 -5.10 -10.54
C THR A 131 -22.08 -4.75 -9.57
N ALA A 132 -20.84 -5.04 -9.95
CA ALA A 132 -19.70 -4.84 -9.08
C ALA A 132 -19.06 -3.45 -9.23
N LEU A 133 -18.88 -2.78 -8.09
CA LEU A 133 -18.13 -1.54 -7.97
C LEU A 133 -16.62 -1.84 -7.94
N SER A 134 -15.84 -1.11 -8.74
CA SER A 134 -14.37 -1.20 -8.69
C SER A 134 -13.86 -0.39 -7.50
N VAL A 135 -13.03 -1.00 -6.65
CA VAL A 135 -12.53 -0.39 -5.41
C VAL A 135 -11.07 -0.74 -5.19
N ASN A 136 -10.34 0.16 -4.52
CA ASN A 136 -9.10 -0.24 -3.87
C ASN A 136 -9.42 -1.03 -2.61
N VAL A 137 -8.57 -2.01 -2.28
CA VAL A 137 -8.72 -2.85 -1.09
C VAL A 137 -7.46 -2.74 -0.25
N TYR A 138 -7.64 -2.54 1.05
CA TYR A 138 -6.59 -2.48 2.06
C TYR A 138 -6.90 -3.46 3.20
N THR A 139 -5.94 -3.63 4.11
CA THR A 139 -6.11 -4.40 5.35
C THR A 139 -5.60 -3.55 6.52
N THR A 140 -6.18 -3.74 7.69
CA THR A 140 -5.73 -3.16 8.97
C THR A 140 -4.75 -4.08 9.70
N THR A 141 -4.47 -5.27 9.16
CA THR A 141 -3.66 -6.32 9.81
C THR A 141 -2.17 -6.31 9.40
N GLY A 142 -1.70 -5.18 8.85
CA GLY A 142 -0.34 -5.00 8.35
C GLY A 142 -0.31 -4.84 6.83
N ILE A 143 0.46 -5.67 6.13
CA ILE A 143 0.52 -5.63 4.66
C ILE A 143 -0.55 -6.51 4.02
N LEU A 144 -1.15 -5.98 2.95
CA LEU A 144 -1.99 -6.77 2.07
C LEU A 144 -1.16 -7.83 1.32
N VAL A 145 -1.38 -9.09 1.64
CA VAL A 145 -0.69 -10.27 1.05
C VAL A 145 -1.67 -11.22 0.35
N PRO A 146 -1.21 -12.07 -0.57
CA PRO A 146 -2.07 -13.05 -1.22
C PRO A 146 -2.80 -13.96 -0.22
N GLY A 147 -4.07 -14.23 -0.52
CA GLY A 147 -4.94 -15.07 0.30
C GLY A 147 -5.62 -14.37 1.48
N LEU A 148 -5.26 -13.12 1.80
CA LEU A 148 -5.93 -12.34 2.85
C LEU A 148 -7.35 -11.94 2.41
N VAL A 149 -7.47 -11.35 1.22
CA VAL A 149 -8.76 -11.08 0.57
C VAL A 149 -8.90 -12.02 -0.63
N LYS A 150 -10.02 -12.74 -0.69
CA LYS A 150 -10.36 -13.69 -1.76
C LYS A 150 -11.75 -13.43 -2.31
N LYS A 151 -12.10 -14.09 -3.42
CA LYS A 151 -13.50 -14.17 -3.86
C LYS A 151 -14.38 -14.63 -2.68
N GLY A 152 -15.51 -13.96 -2.47
CA GLY A 152 -16.42 -14.25 -1.37
C GLY A 152 -16.07 -13.56 -0.05
N THR A 153 -14.92 -12.88 0.07
CA THR A 153 -14.62 -12.07 1.26
C THR A 153 -15.63 -10.94 1.38
N GLN A 154 -16.30 -10.84 2.54
CA GLN A 154 -17.16 -9.71 2.88
C GLN A 154 -16.29 -8.50 3.22
N VAL A 155 -16.61 -7.35 2.64
CA VAL A 155 -15.86 -6.10 2.79
C VAL A 155 -16.81 -4.96 3.15
N LYS A 156 -16.26 -3.95 3.80
CA LYS A 156 -16.92 -2.69 4.14
C LYS A 156 -16.30 -1.56 3.32
N VAL A 157 -17.14 -0.75 2.68
CA VAL A 157 -16.75 0.53 2.08
C VAL A 157 -16.40 1.51 3.19
N VAL A 158 -15.24 2.12 3.05
CA VAL A 158 -14.68 3.14 3.93
C VAL A 158 -14.46 4.40 3.11
N PHE A 159 -14.89 5.53 3.67
CA PHE A 159 -14.73 6.86 3.08
C PHE A 159 -13.42 7.48 3.54
N ARG A 160 -12.70 8.13 2.63
CA ARG A 160 -11.55 8.94 3.01
C ARG A 160 -12.00 10.15 3.81
N ASP A 161 -11.13 10.68 4.65
CA ASP A 161 -11.47 11.90 5.39
C ASP A 161 -11.52 13.10 4.42
N ASP A 162 -10.49 13.23 3.59
CA ASP A 162 -10.41 14.20 2.50
C ASP A 162 -10.96 13.61 1.20
N ARG A 163 -12.08 14.17 0.73
CA ARG A 163 -12.84 13.69 -0.42
C ARG A 163 -13.06 14.84 -1.39
N THR A 164 -12.87 14.56 -2.67
CA THR A 164 -12.87 15.61 -3.72
C THR A 164 -13.88 15.37 -4.84
N GLY A 165 -14.70 14.32 -4.73
CA GLY A 165 -15.60 13.87 -5.78
C GLY A 165 -14.91 12.94 -6.78
N GLU A 166 -14.06 12.05 -6.29
CA GLU A 166 -13.33 11.07 -7.09
C GLU A 166 -13.67 9.62 -6.70
N ALA A 167 -13.47 8.68 -7.62
CA ALA A 167 -13.72 7.26 -7.33
C ALA A 167 -12.84 6.72 -6.20
N THR A 168 -11.70 7.36 -5.94
CA THR A 168 -10.74 7.04 -4.87
C THR A 168 -11.09 7.64 -3.51
N ASP A 169 -12.18 8.41 -3.42
CA ASP A 169 -12.74 8.91 -2.15
C ASP A 169 -13.26 7.76 -1.25
N ILE A 170 -13.33 6.55 -1.81
CA ILE A 170 -13.67 5.33 -1.09
C ILE A 170 -12.65 4.22 -1.37
N PHE A 171 -12.55 3.29 -0.43
CA PHE A 171 -11.86 2.02 -0.57
C PHE A 171 -12.59 0.96 0.28
N CYS A 172 -12.12 -0.29 0.25
CA CYS A 172 -12.68 -1.36 1.06
C CYS A 172 -11.64 -1.96 2.00
N VAL A 173 -12.11 -2.42 3.16
CA VAL A 173 -11.38 -3.30 4.07
C VAL A 173 -12.23 -4.55 4.36
N PRO A 174 -11.63 -5.71 4.66
CA PRO A 174 -12.38 -6.88 5.10
C PRO A 174 -13.26 -6.56 6.31
N ALA A 175 -14.54 -6.92 6.25
CA ALA A 175 -15.49 -6.59 7.32
C ALA A 175 -15.10 -7.29 8.65
N ALA A 176 -14.43 -8.44 8.58
CA ALA A 176 -13.91 -9.17 9.74
C ALA A 176 -12.79 -8.43 10.49
N GLU A 177 -12.18 -7.42 9.87
CA GLU A 177 -11.14 -6.58 10.50
C GLU A 177 -11.72 -5.35 11.21
N LEU A 178 -13.05 -5.21 11.20
CA LEU A 178 -13.77 -4.10 11.82
C LEU A 178 -14.65 -4.63 12.96
N SER A 179 -14.91 -3.78 13.95
CA SER A 179 -15.91 -4.06 14.97
C SER A 179 -17.33 -4.09 14.36
N PRO A 180 -18.29 -4.83 14.96
CA PRO A 180 -19.67 -4.84 14.48
C PRO A 180 -20.29 -3.43 14.37
N ALA A 181 -19.94 -2.52 15.28
CA ALA A 181 -20.37 -1.12 15.24
C ALA A 181 -19.80 -0.36 14.02
N GLN A 182 -18.53 -0.57 13.67
CA GLN A 182 -17.91 0.02 12.47
C GLN A 182 -18.52 -0.56 11.18
N VAL A 183 -18.81 -1.86 11.14
CA VAL A 183 -19.46 -2.49 9.97
C VAL A 183 -20.86 -1.89 9.75
N ALA A 184 -21.64 -1.72 10.83
CA ALA A 184 -22.99 -1.16 10.77
C ALA A 184 -23.01 0.36 10.53
N LYS A 185 -21.92 1.07 10.84
CA LYS A 185 -21.85 2.53 10.69
C LYS A 185 -22.01 2.96 9.24
N HIS A 186 -22.97 3.85 9.01
CA HIS A 186 -23.12 4.52 7.73
C HIS A 186 -22.05 5.62 7.58
N GLY A 187 -21.32 5.59 6.46
CA GLY A 187 -20.27 6.55 6.15
C GLY A 187 -19.05 6.42 7.06
N LEU A 188 -18.63 5.19 7.39
CA LEU A 188 -17.40 4.94 8.16
C LEU A 188 -16.20 5.59 7.46
N GLN A 189 -15.45 6.43 8.19
CA GLN A 189 -14.27 7.08 7.66
C GLN A 189 -12.96 6.38 8.04
N GLU A 190 -11.91 6.66 7.28
CA GLU A 190 -10.58 6.07 7.50
C GLU A 190 -9.94 6.48 8.83
N SER A 191 -10.15 7.71 9.31
CA SER A 191 -9.74 8.16 10.66
C SER A 191 -10.40 7.40 11.80
N GLU A 192 -11.51 6.70 11.53
CA GLU A 192 -12.28 5.95 12.52
C GLU A 192 -11.87 4.47 12.59
N ILE A 193 -10.84 4.10 11.83
CA ILE A 193 -10.26 2.76 11.79
C ILE A 193 -8.92 2.78 12.49
N ASN A 194 -8.69 1.78 13.35
CA ASN A 194 -7.38 1.59 13.94
C ASN A 194 -6.44 0.89 12.94
N TRP A 195 -5.67 1.68 12.19
CA TRP A 195 -4.66 1.20 11.25
C TRP A 195 -3.42 0.60 11.92
N GLU A 196 -3.27 0.83 13.23
CA GLU A 196 -2.17 0.30 14.04
C GLU A 196 -2.58 -0.96 14.82
N ALA A 197 -3.78 -1.49 14.58
CA ALA A 197 -4.30 -2.71 15.21
C ALA A 197 -3.64 -4.00 14.72
N ALA A 198 -2.61 -3.91 13.88
CA ALA A 198 -1.91 -5.05 13.32
C ALA A 198 -1.34 -5.92 14.45
N VAL A 199 -1.91 -7.11 14.62
CA VAL A 199 -1.49 -8.05 15.67
C VAL A 199 -0.22 -8.74 15.22
N GLU A 200 0.84 -8.63 16.03
CA GLU A 200 2.09 -9.34 15.78
C GLU A 200 1.85 -10.85 15.72
N PRO A 201 2.37 -11.56 14.70
CA PRO A 201 2.31 -13.01 14.65
C PRO A 201 2.94 -13.65 15.88
N GLU A 202 2.31 -14.71 16.39
CA GLU A 202 2.88 -15.49 17.48
C GLU A 202 4.19 -16.15 17.04
N LEU A 203 5.26 -15.90 17.79
CA LEU A 203 6.54 -16.55 17.56
C LEU A 203 6.62 -17.86 18.35
N PRO A 204 7.26 -18.91 17.80
CA PRO A 204 7.50 -20.15 18.54
C PRO A 204 8.30 -19.89 19.81
N LYS A 205 8.12 -20.79 20.80
CA LYS A 205 8.81 -20.69 22.08
C LYS A 205 10.33 -20.60 21.87
N ARG A 206 10.95 -19.65 22.57
CA ARG A 206 12.40 -19.44 22.53
C ARG A 206 13.14 -20.71 22.99
N THR A 207 14.03 -21.21 22.15
CA THR A 207 14.92 -22.35 22.46
C THR A 207 16.39 -21.92 22.36
N ARG A 208 17.31 -22.76 22.87
CA ARG A 208 18.76 -22.52 22.70
C ARG A 208 19.16 -22.47 21.22
N GLU A 209 18.55 -23.30 20.39
CA GLU A 209 18.76 -23.32 18.95
C GLU A 209 18.29 -22.00 18.30
N HIS A 210 17.09 -21.52 18.65
CA HIS A 210 16.60 -20.23 18.18
C HIS A 210 17.55 -19.08 18.53
N VAL A 211 18.12 -19.07 19.75
CA VAL A 211 19.10 -18.06 20.16
C VAL A 211 20.39 -18.15 19.35
N ALA A 212 20.88 -19.36 19.05
CA ALA A 212 22.07 -19.55 18.24
C ALA A 212 21.86 -19.08 16.79
N ILE A 213 20.73 -19.46 16.16
CA ILE A 213 20.36 -19.02 14.80
C ILE A 213 20.21 -17.50 14.76
N PHE A 214 19.51 -16.92 15.73
CA PHE A 214 19.33 -15.47 15.84
C PHE A 214 20.67 -14.74 15.95
N ASN A 215 21.55 -15.17 16.86
CA ASN A 215 22.84 -14.54 17.04
C ASN A 215 23.72 -14.64 15.80
N GLN A 216 23.67 -15.76 15.08
CA GLN A 216 24.41 -15.93 13.83
C GLN A 216 23.87 -15.01 12.73
N ALA A 217 22.55 -14.98 12.54
CA ALA A 217 21.92 -14.12 11.54
C ALA A 217 22.18 -12.64 11.82
N VAL A 218 22.10 -12.21 13.09
CA VAL A 218 22.39 -10.82 13.47
C VAL A 218 23.84 -10.44 13.19
N ARG A 219 24.82 -11.32 13.48
CA ARG A 219 26.23 -11.07 13.14
C ARG A 219 26.45 -10.93 11.63
N GLU A 220 25.78 -11.77 10.84
CA GLU A 220 25.82 -11.65 9.37
C GLU A 220 25.23 -10.31 8.91
N MET A 221 24.06 -9.93 9.44
CA MET A 221 23.41 -8.65 9.12
C MET A 221 24.26 -7.45 9.53
N GLU A 222 24.90 -7.48 10.70
CA GLU A 222 25.84 -6.44 11.15
C GLU A 222 26.99 -6.25 10.14
N ALA A 223 27.57 -7.34 9.63
CA ALA A 223 28.62 -7.28 8.61
C ALA A 223 28.11 -6.70 7.28
N ILE A 224 26.93 -7.14 6.82
CA ILE A 224 26.32 -6.64 5.57
C ILE A 224 26.03 -5.14 5.69
N VAL A 225 25.44 -4.70 6.81
CA VAL A 225 25.11 -3.30 7.09
C VAL A 225 26.37 -2.43 7.09
N GLN A 226 27.48 -2.91 7.65
CA GLN A 226 28.76 -2.19 7.59
C GLN A 226 29.27 -2.01 6.16
N GLU A 227 29.16 -3.02 5.30
CA GLU A 227 29.53 -2.91 3.89
C GLU A 227 28.59 -1.98 3.11
N MET A 228 27.29 -2.03 3.40
CA MET A 228 26.28 -1.14 2.84
C MET A 228 26.64 0.33 3.14
N ASN A 229 27.01 0.66 4.38
CA ASN A 229 27.45 2.01 4.77
C ASN A 229 28.80 2.44 4.16
N ARG A 230 29.62 1.51 3.68
CA ARG A 230 30.86 1.83 2.94
C ARG A 230 30.63 2.00 1.44
N THR A 231 29.43 1.68 0.94
CA THR A 231 29.11 1.67 -0.48
C THR A 231 28.27 2.87 -0.85
N GLU A 232 28.86 3.89 -1.47
CA GLU A 232 28.18 5.15 -1.85
C GLU A 232 26.87 4.94 -2.61
N ARG A 233 26.85 3.97 -3.53
CA ARG A 233 25.63 3.62 -4.28
C ARG A 233 24.50 3.14 -3.37
N ALA A 234 24.82 2.32 -2.37
CA ALA A 234 23.86 1.77 -1.42
C ALA A 234 23.33 2.86 -0.49
N LYS A 235 24.21 3.74 0.02
CA LYS A 235 23.81 4.90 0.83
C LYS A 235 22.78 5.79 0.13
N ARG A 236 23.00 6.10 -1.15
CA ARG A 236 22.08 6.93 -1.95
C ARG A 236 20.67 6.36 -2.06
N ASP A 237 20.48 5.05 -1.93
CA ASP A 237 19.14 4.43 -2.03
C ASP A 237 18.25 4.74 -0.82
N ILE A 238 18.87 5.08 0.32
CA ILE A 238 18.21 5.44 1.59
C ILE A 238 18.54 6.86 2.06
N ALA A 239 19.15 7.69 1.20
CA ALA A 239 19.37 9.12 1.48
C ALA A 239 18.03 9.84 1.74
N GLY A 240 18.02 10.74 2.72
CA GLY A 240 16.81 11.44 3.18
C GLY A 240 15.76 10.55 3.84
N TRP A 241 16.01 9.25 4.02
CA TRP A 241 15.09 8.34 4.69
C TRP A 241 15.46 8.18 6.16
N LYS A 242 14.47 8.20 7.05
CA LYS A 242 14.67 8.00 8.48
C LYS A 242 13.62 7.03 9.02
N ARG A 243 14.07 5.93 9.61
CA ARG A 243 13.21 4.91 10.22
C ARG A 243 13.88 4.20 11.39
N ASP A 244 13.19 4.07 12.50
CA ASP A 244 13.54 3.20 13.61
C ASP A 244 12.64 1.96 13.57
N ILE A 245 13.21 0.80 13.26
CA ILE A 245 12.45 -0.43 12.97
C ILE A 245 12.75 -1.46 14.05
N GLN A 246 11.71 -1.96 14.73
CA GLN A 246 11.86 -3.07 15.66
C GLN A 246 11.74 -4.40 14.91
N VAL A 247 12.75 -5.26 14.99
CA VAL A 247 12.72 -6.61 14.40
C VAL A 247 12.63 -7.64 15.52
N LYS A 248 11.67 -8.57 15.42
CA LYS A 248 11.42 -9.65 16.39
C LYS A 248 11.53 -11.02 15.72
N ALA A 249 12.17 -11.96 16.42
CA ALA A 249 12.33 -13.35 16.00
C ALA A 249 12.39 -14.26 17.24
N PRO A 250 12.24 -15.60 17.11
CA PRO A 250 12.16 -16.50 18.27
C PRO A 250 13.38 -16.47 19.20
N GLY A 251 14.55 -16.14 18.67
CA GLY A 251 15.80 -16.08 19.45
C GLY A 251 16.08 -14.75 20.14
N GLY A 252 15.35 -13.68 19.81
CA GLY A 252 15.56 -12.34 20.34
C GLY A 252 15.00 -11.24 19.45
N GLN A 253 15.36 -9.99 19.78
CA GLN A 253 14.93 -8.81 19.06
C GLN A 253 16.10 -7.85 18.87
N PHE A 254 16.04 -7.03 17.82
CA PHE A 254 17.01 -5.97 17.54
C PHE A 254 16.34 -4.82 16.79
N ALA A 255 16.97 -3.65 16.84
CA ALA A 255 16.57 -2.47 16.11
C ALA A 255 17.36 -2.34 14.80
N LEU A 256 16.69 -1.99 13.71
CA LEU A 256 17.30 -1.54 12.47
C LEU A 256 17.00 -0.03 12.33
N VAL A 257 18.03 0.79 12.44
CA VAL A 257 17.93 2.26 12.48
C VAL A 257 18.49 2.84 11.19
N ILE A 258 17.63 3.48 10.41
CA ILE A 258 17.97 4.17 9.17
C ILE A 258 17.98 5.67 9.45
N HIS A 259 19.05 6.36 9.08
CA HIS A 259 19.15 7.81 9.19
C HIS A 259 20.00 8.38 8.06
N ASP A 260 19.33 8.99 7.07
CA ASP A 260 19.94 9.78 6.00
C ASP A 260 21.14 9.10 5.31
N GLY A 261 20.88 8.00 4.62
CA GLY A 261 21.94 7.29 3.90
C GLY A 261 22.65 6.20 4.72
N ASP A 262 22.59 6.28 6.05
CA ASP A 262 23.21 5.29 6.94
C ASP A 262 22.18 4.34 7.54
N ILE A 263 22.60 3.09 7.77
CA ILE A 263 21.81 2.06 8.44
C ILE A 263 22.60 1.40 9.57
N ARG A 264 21.97 1.15 10.71
CA ARG A 264 22.60 0.54 11.90
C ARG A 264 21.74 -0.59 12.43
N LEU A 265 22.41 -1.61 12.95
CA LEU A 265 21.78 -2.68 13.70
C LEU A 265 22.16 -2.53 15.17
N GLU A 266 21.17 -2.43 16.05
CA GLU A 266 21.38 -2.24 17.49
C GLU A 266 20.62 -3.30 18.29
N ARG A 267 21.29 -4.04 19.16
CA ARG A 267 20.67 -5.09 20.01
C ARG A 267 19.93 -4.48 21.20
N ARG A 268 18.92 -3.68 20.92
CA ARG A 268 18.05 -3.04 21.90
C ARG A 268 16.61 -3.03 21.43
N GLU A 269 15.74 -2.74 22.38
CA GLU A 269 14.35 -2.43 22.10
C GLU A 269 14.21 -0.95 21.71
N VAL A 270 13.34 -0.68 20.76
CA VAL A 270 12.93 0.68 20.39
C VAL A 270 11.60 0.98 21.08
N PRO A 271 11.50 1.96 21.99
CA PRO A 271 10.26 2.25 22.72
C PRO A 271 9.09 2.68 21.82
N SER A 272 9.38 3.38 20.72
CA SER A 272 8.39 3.84 19.75
C SER A 272 8.96 3.65 18.34
N PRO A 273 8.95 2.42 17.81
CA PRO A 273 9.43 2.17 16.46
C PRO A 273 8.43 2.75 15.45
N ASP A 274 8.93 3.22 14.30
CA ASP A 274 8.09 3.62 13.19
C ASP A 274 7.19 2.45 12.74
N PHE A 275 7.75 1.23 12.72
CA PHE A 275 7.03 -0.02 12.55
C PHE A 275 7.82 -1.24 13.08
N VAL A 276 7.09 -2.32 13.32
CA VAL A 276 7.62 -3.63 13.70
C VAL A 276 7.68 -4.58 12.51
N MET A 277 8.75 -5.37 12.43
CA MET A 277 8.92 -6.55 11.58
C MET A 277 9.00 -7.81 12.43
N VAL A 278 8.28 -8.85 12.03
CA VAL A 278 8.30 -10.16 12.71
C VAL A 278 8.71 -11.24 11.71
N CYS A 279 9.72 -12.03 12.05
CA CYS A 279 10.17 -13.15 11.23
C CYS A 279 10.38 -14.39 12.09
N GLU A 280 9.83 -15.53 11.66
CA GLU A 280 10.07 -16.81 12.34
C GLU A 280 11.52 -17.26 12.17
N ASP A 281 12.13 -16.96 11.01
CA ASP A 281 13.51 -17.27 10.70
C ASP A 281 14.29 -15.98 10.35
N PRO A 282 15.19 -15.48 11.23
CA PRO A 282 15.95 -14.26 10.98
C PRO A 282 16.92 -14.38 9.79
N ARG A 283 17.22 -15.61 9.32
CA ARG A 283 18.02 -15.82 8.10
C ARG A 283 17.31 -15.33 6.85
N VAL A 284 15.98 -15.19 6.87
CA VAL A 284 15.19 -14.62 5.78
C VAL A 284 15.59 -13.17 5.55
N LEU A 285 15.65 -12.36 6.61
CA LEU A 285 16.05 -10.96 6.52
C LEU A 285 17.54 -10.84 6.17
N ALA A 286 18.41 -11.65 6.77
CA ALA A 286 19.83 -11.69 6.42
C ALA A 286 20.06 -12.01 4.94
N SER A 287 19.35 -12.99 4.39
CA SER A 287 19.44 -13.36 2.98
C SER A 287 18.94 -12.27 2.04
N GLY A 288 17.88 -11.56 2.44
CA GLY A 288 17.37 -10.41 1.70
C GLY A 288 18.38 -9.25 1.65
N LEU A 289 18.94 -8.88 2.81
CA LEU A 289 19.99 -7.85 2.89
C LEU A 289 21.26 -8.26 2.11
N ALA A 290 21.56 -9.54 2.02
CA ALA A 290 22.66 -10.09 1.22
C ALA A 290 22.35 -10.20 -0.29
N TYR A 291 21.17 -9.80 -0.74
CA TYR A 291 20.69 -9.95 -2.13
C TYR A 291 20.69 -11.40 -2.63
N ARG A 292 20.40 -12.37 -1.74
CA ARG A 292 20.17 -13.80 -2.06
C ARG A 292 18.68 -14.14 -2.25
N GLY A 293 17.86 -13.11 -2.38
CA GLY A 293 16.40 -13.10 -2.49
C GLY A 293 15.91 -11.68 -2.22
N ALA A 294 14.66 -11.36 -2.55
CA ALA A 294 14.08 -10.06 -2.21
C ALA A 294 13.40 -10.12 -0.84
N ILE A 295 13.62 -9.10 0.00
CA ILE A 295 12.87 -8.89 1.23
C ILE A 295 11.39 -8.66 0.89
N THR A 296 11.10 -8.00 -0.23
CA THR A 296 9.75 -7.85 -0.78
C THR A 296 9.06 -9.22 -0.96
N ASP A 297 9.75 -10.20 -1.55
CA ASP A 297 9.19 -11.55 -1.73
C ASP A 297 8.98 -12.25 -0.39
N ALA A 298 9.88 -12.07 0.58
CA ALA A 298 9.71 -12.61 1.92
C ALA A 298 8.43 -12.09 2.58
N VAL A 299 8.09 -10.81 2.37
CA VAL A 299 6.85 -10.21 2.85
C VAL A 299 5.64 -10.80 2.12
N ILE A 300 5.66 -10.82 0.79
CA ILE A 300 4.56 -11.33 -0.04
C ILE A 300 4.26 -12.80 0.27
N LEU A 301 5.30 -13.61 0.50
CA LEU A 301 5.22 -15.03 0.82
C LEU A 301 5.00 -15.30 2.32
N LYS A 302 4.72 -14.27 3.13
CA LYS A 302 4.45 -14.38 4.58
C LYS A 302 5.60 -14.96 5.40
N LYS A 303 6.83 -14.94 4.90
CA LYS A 303 8.05 -15.32 5.63
C LYS A 303 8.55 -14.19 6.54
N LEU A 304 8.11 -12.96 6.27
CA LEU A 304 8.41 -11.75 7.00
C LEU A 304 7.12 -10.93 7.11
N TRP A 305 6.66 -10.66 8.32
CA TRP A 305 5.50 -9.81 8.56
C TRP A 305 5.93 -8.40 8.91
N ILE A 306 5.15 -7.39 8.49
CA ILE A 306 5.34 -6.01 8.93
C ILE A 306 4.01 -5.41 9.36
N SER A 307 4.08 -4.58 10.41
CA SER A 307 2.91 -4.00 11.10
C SER A 307 2.21 -2.87 10.35
N LYS A 308 2.88 -2.16 9.44
CA LYS A 308 2.31 -0.98 8.77
C LYS A 308 2.40 -1.11 7.26
N ASN A 309 1.24 -1.02 6.58
CA ASN A 309 1.15 -1.15 5.13
C ASN A 309 2.00 -0.11 4.38
N ALA A 310 1.96 1.15 4.85
CA ALA A 310 2.69 2.27 4.26
C ALA A 310 4.23 2.07 4.30
N GLU A 311 4.73 1.24 5.22
CA GLU A 311 6.17 1.01 5.40
C GLU A 311 6.74 -0.06 4.45
N PHE A 312 5.93 -0.57 3.53
CA PHE A 312 6.44 -1.38 2.43
C PHE A 312 7.46 -0.63 1.56
N VAL A 313 7.37 0.70 1.49
CA VAL A 313 8.38 1.54 0.84
C VAL A 313 9.76 1.40 1.49
N THR A 314 9.82 1.18 2.80
CA THR A 314 11.08 0.94 3.53
C THR A 314 11.67 -0.41 3.12
N ILE A 315 10.83 -1.43 2.92
CA ILE A 315 11.27 -2.75 2.39
C ILE A 315 11.87 -2.61 0.98
N PHE A 316 11.24 -1.82 0.10
CA PHE A 316 11.80 -1.55 -1.23
C PHE A 316 13.15 -0.85 -1.19
N LYS A 317 13.30 0.10 -0.27
CA LYS A 317 14.57 0.81 -0.05
C LYS A 317 15.67 -0.14 0.39
N LEU A 318 15.38 -1.07 1.30
CA LEU A 318 16.33 -2.11 1.73
C LEU A 318 16.70 -3.07 0.58
N ASP A 319 15.74 -3.52 -0.21
CA ASP A 319 16.01 -4.37 -1.39
C ASP A 319 16.86 -3.65 -2.45
N ARG A 320 16.62 -2.36 -2.64
CA ARG A 320 17.40 -1.52 -3.55
C ARG A 320 18.85 -1.38 -3.05
N MET A 321 19.01 -1.13 -1.75
CA MET A 321 20.31 -1.05 -1.08
C MET A 321 21.11 -2.36 -1.23
N ALA A 322 20.48 -3.51 -0.96
CA ALA A 322 21.06 -4.84 -1.13
C ALA A 322 21.53 -5.09 -2.58
N ARG A 323 20.68 -4.73 -3.55
CA ARG A 323 21.02 -4.82 -4.99
C ARG A 323 22.18 -3.92 -5.37
N SER A 324 22.25 -2.70 -4.82
CA SER A 324 23.34 -1.75 -5.08
C SER A 324 24.67 -2.25 -4.54
N LEU A 325 24.69 -2.82 -3.32
CA LEU A 325 25.88 -3.48 -2.76
C LEU A 325 26.33 -4.65 -3.65
N ALA A 326 25.42 -5.55 -4.03
CA ALA A 326 25.75 -6.68 -4.89
C ALA A 326 26.30 -6.27 -6.26
N ARG A 327 25.82 -5.16 -6.83
CA ARG A 327 26.34 -4.60 -8.08
C ARG A 327 27.72 -3.94 -7.91
N ALA A 328 27.99 -3.33 -6.76
CA ALA A 328 29.29 -2.75 -6.46
C ALA A 328 30.38 -3.82 -6.36
N LYS A 329 30.06 -4.99 -5.78
CA LYS A 329 30.99 -6.14 -5.67
C LYS A 329 31.32 -6.84 -7.00
N LYS A 330 30.53 -6.61 -8.05
CA LYS A 330 30.75 -7.21 -9.39
C LYS A 330 31.64 -6.37 -10.31
N ARG A 331 32.01 -5.16 -9.87
CA ARG A 331 32.95 -4.28 -10.55
C ARG A 331 34.31 -4.42 -9.89
#